data_AF-A0AAU9C7W7-F1
#
_entry.id   AF-A0AAU9C7W7-F1
#
_cell.length_a   1.000
_cell.length_b   1.000
_cell.length_c   1.000
_cell.angle_alpha   90.00
_cell.angle_beta   90.00
_cell.angle_gamma   90.00
#
_symmetry.space_group_name_H-M   'P 1'
#
loop_
_entity.id
_entity.type
_entity.pdbx_description
1 polymer ?
#
loop_
_entity_poly.entity_id
_entity_poly.type
_entity_poly.pdbx_seq_one_letter_code
_entity_poly.pdbx_strand_id
1 'polypeptide(L)'
;MGRLENEEWYITSSKKLIDKYGDVPPPWIYEPEASPYSIGWRMGGGEGHISILGEWLDQKKPSFDERVEYLKKYDPPGRWYFWAIRFLWEVNLYETDDEQFLPYLKKLNKLGFGKTKEEIEIDSDREDLI
;
A
#
# COMPACT_ATOMS: atom_id res chain seq x y z
N MET A 1 -0.61 5.62 -20.10
CA MET A 1 -1.31 6.90 -20.01
C MET A 1 -2.40 6.67 -19.00
N GLY A 2 -2.34 7.39 -17.89
CA GLY A 2 -3.19 7.13 -16.74
C GLY A 2 -4.59 7.72 -16.97
N ARG A 3 -5.61 7.22 -16.28
CA ARG A 3 -7.02 7.57 -16.56
C ARG A 3 -7.38 8.97 -16.06
N LEU A 4 -6.64 9.50 -15.08
CA LEU A 4 -6.92 10.76 -14.39
C LEU A 4 -5.83 11.81 -14.62
N GLU A 5 -4.85 11.53 -15.49
CA GLU A 5 -3.67 12.38 -15.68
C GLU A 5 -3.96 13.84 -16.08
N ASN A 6 -5.12 14.10 -16.68
CA ASN A 6 -5.55 15.43 -17.12
C ASN A 6 -6.56 16.08 -16.16
N GLU A 7 -6.92 15.40 -15.07
CA GLU A 7 -7.86 15.89 -14.08
C GLU A 7 -7.16 16.86 -13.12
N GLU A 8 -7.65 18.09 -13.03
CA GLU A 8 -7.03 19.16 -12.22
C GLU A 8 -6.91 18.78 -10.74
N TRP A 9 -7.92 18.08 -10.20
CA TRP A 9 -7.92 17.62 -8.82
C TRP A 9 -6.82 16.58 -8.56
N TYR A 10 -6.58 15.67 -9.51
CA TYR A 10 -5.51 14.66 -9.42
C TYR A 10 -4.14 15.32 -9.52
N ILE A 11 -3.94 16.20 -10.51
CA ILE A 11 -2.68 16.92 -10.70
C ILE A 11 -2.33 17.72 -9.44
N THR A 12 -3.29 18.45 -8.89
CA THR A 12 -3.08 19.27 -7.69
C THR A 12 -2.78 18.40 -6.46
N SER A 13 -3.50 17.29 -6.28
CA SER A 13 -3.36 16.43 -5.10
C SER A 13 -2.07 15.62 -5.15
N SER A 14 -1.76 14.99 -6.29
CA SER A 14 -0.51 14.26 -6.50
C SER A 14 0.71 15.17 -6.36
N LYS A 15 0.67 16.40 -6.90
CA LYS A 15 1.75 17.38 -6.74
C LYS A 15 2.02 17.69 -5.26
N LYS A 16 0.98 17.93 -4.46
CA LYS A 16 1.14 18.19 -3.01
C LYS A 16 1.81 17.02 -2.28
N LEU A 17 1.47 15.79 -2.64
CA LEU A 17 2.08 14.59 -2.06
C LEU A 17 3.54 14.45 -2.47
N ILE A 18 3.84 14.61 -3.76
CA ILE A 18 5.21 14.54 -4.30
C ILE A 18 6.09 15.64 -3.70
N ASP A 19 5.59 16.88 -3.61
CA ASP A 19 6.33 18.00 -3.01
C ASP A 19 6.66 17.73 -1.53
N LYS A 20 5.81 16.98 -0.81
CA LYS A 20 5.99 16.65 0.61
C LYS A 20 6.87 15.41 0.86
N TYR A 21 6.71 14.35 0.08
CA TYR A 21 7.32 13.03 0.34
C TYR A 21 8.35 12.60 -0.72
N GLY A 22 8.49 13.37 -1.80
CA GLY A 22 9.31 13.05 -2.98
C GLY A 22 8.63 12.12 -3.99
N ASP A 23 7.54 11.46 -3.60
CA ASP A 23 6.68 10.63 -4.44
C ASP A 23 5.25 10.58 -3.81
N VAL A 24 4.33 9.85 -4.44
CA VAL A 24 3.02 9.58 -3.81
C VAL A 24 3.23 8.51 -2.74
N PRO A 25 2.97 8.79 -1.44
CA PRO A 25 3.30 7.88 -0.36
C PRO A 25 2.33 6.68 -0.30
N PRO A 26 2.73 5.56 0.32
CA PRO A 26 1.84 4.43 0.50
C PRO A 26 0.81 4.74 1.61
N PRO A 27 -0.26 3.91 1.70
CA PRO A 27 -1.36 4.13 2.64
C PRO A 27 -0.98 4.44 4.08
N TRP A 28 -0.06 3.65 4.65
CA TRP A 28 0.39 3.77 6.04
C TRP A 28 1.26 4.99 6.34
N ILE A 29 1.68 5.73 5.32
CA ILE A 29 2.40 7.00 5.48
C ILE A 29 1.43 8.17 5.31
N TYR A 30 0.42 8.00 4.46
CA TYR A 30 -0.62 9.00 4.28
C TYR A 30 -1.53 9.10 5.51
N GLU A 31 -1.98 7.95 6.04
CA GLU A 31 -2.85 7.88 7.22
C GLU A 31 -2.36 6.74 8.16
N PRO A 32 -1.31 6.99 8.96
CA PRO A 32 -0.67 5.94 9.77
C PRO A 32 -1.58 5.34 10.84
N GLU A 33 -2.57 6.10 11.30
CA GLU A 33 -3.51 5.72 12.35
C GLU A 33 -4.74 4.98 11.81
N ALA A 34 -4.88 4.82 10.49
CA ALA A 34 -5.99 4.11 9.90
C ALA A 34 -5.67 2.63 9.65
N SER A 35 -6.65 1.77 9.93
CA SER A 35 -6.65 0.39 9.46
C SER A 35 -7.15 0.31 8.01
N PRO A 36 -6.61 -0.59 7.15
CA PRO A 36 -7.12 -0.78 5.78
C PRO A 36 -8.62 -1.15 5.71
N TYR A 37 -9.18 -1.65 6.81
CA TYR A 37 -10.59 -2.04 6.92
C TYR A 37 -11.47 -1.00 7.59
N SER A 38 -10.90 0.08 8.10
CA SER A 38 -11.68 1.02 8.86
C SER A 38 -12.60 1.87 7.98
N ILE A 39 -13.68 2.36 8.59
CA ILE A 39 -14.62 3.25 7.91
C ILE A 39 -13.93 4.59 7.62
N GLY A 40 -13.07 5.07 8.52
CA GLY A 40 -12.26 6.29 8.29
C GLY A 40 -11.41 6.17 7.03
N TRP A 41 -10.79 5.01 6.81
CA TRP A 41 -10.02 4.74 5.60
C TRP A 41 -10.92 4.58 4.36
N ARG A 42 -11.92 3.69 4.43
CA ARG A 42 -12.72 3.24 3.27
C ARG A 42 -13.75 4.26 2.79
N MET A 43 -14.23 5.12 3.68
CA MET A 43 -15.23 6.16 3.36
C MET A 43 -14.69 7.58 3.59
N GLY A 44 -13.41 7.73 3.94
CA GLY A 44 -12.75 9.01 4.20
C GLY A 44 -11.59 9.27 3.25
N GLY A 45 -10.46 9.75 3.79
CA GLY A 45 -9.31 10.20 3.00
C GLY A 45 -8.57 9.08 2.26
N GLY A 46 -8.70 7.84 2.73
CA GLY A 46 -7.99 6.68 2.21
C GLY A 46 -8.40 6.26 0.80
N GLU A 47 -9.70 6.26 0.48
CA GLU A 47 -10.20 5.89 -0.86
C GLU A 47 -9.68 6.84 -1.95
N GLY A 48 -9.73 8.15 -1.67
CA GLY A 48 -9.18 9.18 -2.56
C GLY A 48 -7.66 9.01 -2.74
N HIS A 49 -6.94 8.73 -1.65
CA HIS A 49 -5.50 8.51 -1.70
C HIS A 49 -5.13 7.27 -2.52
N ILE A 50 -5.84 6.15 -2.36
CA ILE A 50 -5.62 4.94 -3.17
C ILE A 50 -5.84 5.21 -4.66
N SER A 51 -6.82 6.03 -5.01
CA SER A 51 -7.05 6.44 -6.41
C SER A 51 -5.87 7.24 -6.97
N ILE A 52 -5.34 8.19 -6.21
CA ILE A 52 -4.15 8.98 -6.60
C ILE A 52 -2.91 8.08 -6.72
N LEU A 53 -2.70 7.19 -5.74
CA LEU A 53 -1.56 6.27 -5.73
C LEU A 53 -1.62 5.29 -6.90
N GLY A 54 -2.79 4.69 -7.17
CA GLY A 54 -2.99 3.77 -8.28
C GLY A 54 -2.71 4.45 -9.62
N GLU A 55 -3.27 5.63 -9.83
CA GLU A 55 -3.03 6.43 -11.04
C GLU A 55 -1.55 6.79 -11.22
N TRP A 56 -0.88 7.22 -10.15
CA TRP A 56 0.56 7.54 -10.20
C TRP A 56 1.42 6.32 -10.53
N LEU A 57 1.09 5.16 -9.96
CA LEU A 57 1.75 3.89 -10.27
C LEU A 57 1.50 3.45 -11.72
N ASP A 58 0.28 3.61 -12.24
CA ASP A 58 -0.09 3.29 -13.63
C ASP A 58 0.63 4.17 -14.65
N GLN A 59 0.90 5.43 -14.29
CA GLN A 59 1.70 6.35 -15.10
C GLN A 59 3.19 5.98 -15.05
N LYS A 60 3.73 5.70 -13.86
CA LYS A 60 5.16 5.40 -13.67
C LYS A 60 5.55 4.01 -14.19
N LYS A 61 4.64 3.04 -14.12
CA LYS A 61 4.85 1.62 -14.47
C LYS A 61 6.16 1.06 -13.88
N PRO A 62 6.35 1.13 -12.55
CA PRO A 62 7.60 0.72 -11.93
C PRO A 62 7.86 -0.77 -12.18
N SER A 63 9.12 -1.08 -12.46
CA SER A 63 9.66 -2.44 -12.50
C SER A 63 9.57 -3.10 -11.12
N PHE A 64 9.70 -4.42 -11.07
CA PHE A 64 9.65 -5.17 -9.80
C PHE A 64 10.65 -4.63 -8.77
N ASP A 65 11.89 -4.37 -9.17
CA ASP A 65 12.93 -3.85 -8.28
C ASP A 65 12.57 -2.45 -7.76
N GLU A 66 12.01 -1.57 -8.58
CA GLU A 66 11.55 -0.25 -8.14
C GLU A 66 10.38 -0.35 -7.15
N ARG A 67 9.48 -1.34 -7.31
CA ARG A 67 8.41 -1.60 -6.34
C ARG A 67 8.96 -2.09 -5.02
N VAL A 68 9.98 -2.96 -5.04
CA VAL A 68 10.68 -3.42 -3.84
C VAL A 68 11.37 -2.25 -3.12
N GLU A 69 12.09 -1.40 -3.84
CA GLU A 69 12.76 -0.24 -3.25
C GLU A 69 11.76 0.78 -2.69
N TYR A 70 10.62 0.99 -3.37
CA TYR A 70 9.53 1.80 -2.84
C TYR A 70 8.99 1.26 -1.51
N LEU A 71 8.76 -0.06 -1.41
CA LEU A 71 8.32 -0.67 -0.16
C LEU A 71 9.38 -0.61 0.93
N LYS A 72 10.67 -0.79 0.60
CA LYS A 72 11.76 -0.67 1.58
C LYS A 72 11.92 0.76 2.09
N LYS A 73 11.75 1.77 1.23
CA LYS A 73 11.77 3.19 1.62
C LYS A 73 10.76 3.48 2.73
N TYR A 74 9.59 2.86 2.66
CA TYR A 74 8.44 3.19 3.52
C TYR A 74 8.10 2.15 4.58
N ASP A 75 8.78 0.99 4.58
CA ASP A 75 8.62 -0.14 5.50
C ASP A 75 7.16 -0.43 5.92
N PRO A 76 6.45 -1.33 5.21
CA PRO A 76 5.04 -1.57 5.51
C PRO A 76 4.83 -2.11 6.95
N PRO A 77 3.81 -1.62 7.67
CA PRO A 77 3.31 -2.30 8.86
C PRO A 77 2.71 -3.65 8.47
N GLY A 78 2.59 -4.56 9.43
CA GLY A 78 2.06 -5.91 9.19
C GLY A 78 0.70 -5.90 8.52
N ARG A 79 -0.21 -5.02 8.98
CA ARG A 79 -1.57 -4.85 8.42
C ARG A 79 -1.62 -4.48 6.94
N TRP A 80 -0.51 -4.00 6.37
CA TRP A 80 -0.40 -3.64 4.95
C TRP A 80 0.38 -4.66 4.11
N TYR A 81 0.78 -5.80 4.67
CA TYR A 81 1.53 -6.83 3.92
C TYR A 81 0.73 -7.43 2.77
N PHE A 82 -0.59 -7.56 2.92
CA PHE A 82 -1.46 -7.98 1.82
C PHE A 82 -1.41 -6.99 0.66
N TRP A 83 -1.52 -5.69 0.94
CA TRP A 83 -1.37 -4.65 -0.08
C TRP A 83 0.02 -4.70 -0.73
N ALA A 84 1.09 -4.84 0.07
CA ALA A 84 2.47 -4.93 -0.43
C ALA A 84 2.68 -6.13 -1.37
N ILE A 85 2.10 -7.29 -1.04
CA ILE A 85 2.16 -8.48 -1.89
C ILE A 85 1.40 -8.27 -3.21
N ARG A 86 0.17 -7.73 -3.14
CA ARG A 86 -0.61 -7.42 -4.35
C ARG A 86 0.12 -6.40 -5.23
N PHE A 87 0.77 -5.41 -4.62
CA PHE A 87 1.57 -4.41 -5.32
C PHE A 87 2.78 -5.02 -6.03
N LEU A 88 3.52 -5.94 -5.38
CA LEU A 88 4.72 -6.54 -5.95
C LEU A 88 4.43 -7.56 -7.05
N TRP A 89 3.46 -8.45 -6.83
CA TRP A 89 3.22 -9.60 -7.72
C TRP A 89 1.95 -9.47 -8.57
N GLU A 90 1.20 -8.39 -8.43
CA GLU A 90 -0.04 -8.12 -9.20
C GLU A 90 -1.07 -9.25 -9.08
N VAL A 91 -1.07 -9.89 -7.91
CA VAL A 91 -1.95 -11.01 -7.58
C VAL A 91 -3.24 -10.52 -6.94
N ASN A 92 -4.31 -11.27 -7.16
CA ASN A 92 -5.54 -11.13 -6.40
C ASN A 92 -5.56 -12.17 -5.29
N LEU A 93 -5.26 -11.74 -4.07
CA LEU A 93 -5.26 -12.60 -2.89
C LEU A 93 -6.49 -12.31 -2.04
N TYR A 94 -7.04 -13.36 -1.46
CA TYR A 94 -8.01 -13.23 -0.38
C TYR A 94 -7.25 -13.20 0.95
N GLU A 95 -7.47 -12.14 1.72
CA GLU A 95 -6.78 -11.91 3.00
C GLU A 95 -7.00 -13.02 4.03
N THR A 96 -8.15 -13.69 3.94
CA THR A 96 -8.52 -14.80 4.81
C THR A 96 -8.02 -16.16 4.33
N ASP A 97 -7.34 -16.23 3.19
CA ASP A 97 -6.86 -17.48 2.60
C ASP A 97 -5.34 -17.66 2.81
N ASP A 98 -5.00 -18.37 3.88
CA ASP A 98 -3.61 -18.68 4.24
C ASP A 98 -2.86 -19.47 3.17
N GLU A 99 -3.54 -20.35 2.43
CA GLU A 99 -2.91 -21.16 1.40
C GLU A 99 -2.42 -20.26 0.26
N GLN A 100 -3.17 -19.19 -0.03
CA GLN A 100 -2.74 -18.15 -0.96
C GLN A 100 -1.70 -17.21 -0.34
N PHE A 101 -1.88 -16.78 0.91
CA PHE A 101 -1.04 -15.75 1.54
C PHE A 101 0.37 -16.24 1.91
N LEU A 102 0.49 -17.38 2.59
CA LEU A 102 1.75 -17.86 3.17
C LEU A 102 2.88 -18.05 2.15
N PRO A 103 2.64 -18.55 0.92
CA PRO A 103 3.68 -18.61 -0.11
C PRO A 103 4.25 -17.24 -0.47
N TYR A 104 3.42 -16.20 -0.54
CA TYR A 104 3.89 -14.84 -0.84
C TYR A 104 4.54 -14.19 0.36
N LEU A 105 4.07 -14.43 1.58
CA LEU A 105 4.76 -14.00 2.79
C LEU A 105 6.20 -14.53 2.80
N LYS A 106 6.42 -15.82 2.49
CA LYS A 106 7.76 -16.38 2.37
C LYS A 106 8.62 -15.69 1.30
N LYS A 107 8.02 -15.28 0.17
CA LYS A 107 8.73 -14.53 -0.88
C LYS A 107 9.07 -13.12 -0.41
N LEU A 108 8.13 -12.45 0.25
CA LEU A 108 8.28 -11.10 0.80
C LEU A 108 9.40 -11.08 1.86
N ASN A 109 9.45 -12.08 2.74
CA ASN A 109 10.52 -12.21 3.75
C ASN A 109 11.89 -12.41 3.12
N LYS A 110 11.99 -13.11 1.97
CA LYS A 110 13.25 -13.23 1.21
C LYS A 110 13.72 -11.90 0.61
N LEU A 111 12.82 -10.92 0.45
CA LEU A 111 13.14 -9.56 -0.03
C LEU A 111 13.53 -8.61 1.11
N GLY A 112 13.52 -9.08 2.37
CA GLY A 112 13.94 -8.32 3.56
C GLY A 112 12.81 -7.86 4.47
N PHE A 113 11.56 -8.18 4.16
CA PHE A 113 10.39 -7.82 4.98
C PHE A 113 10.12 -8.92 6.01
N GLY A 114 10.73 -8.84 7.18
CA GLY A 114 10.88 -9.99 8.08
C GLY A 114 9.69 -10.39 8.97
N LYS A 115 8.49 -9.82 8.80
CA LYS A 115 7.39 -10.11 9.73
C LYS A 115 6.86 -11.53 9.56
N THR A 116 6.54 -12.14 10.69
CA THR A 116 5.82 -13.42 10.78
C THR A 116 4.33 -13.21 10.54
N LYS A 117 3.62 -14.31 10.27
CA LYS A 117 2.16 -14.27 10.15
C LYS A 117 1.52 -13.77 11.45
N GLU A 118 2.00 -14.23 12.60
CA GLU A 118 1.48 -13.83 13.92
C GLU A 118 1.65 -12.33 14.17
N GLU A 119 2.81 -11.75 13.85
CA GLU A 119 3.02 -10.29 13.95
C GLU A 119 2.10 -9.48 13.03
N ILE A 120 1.75 -10.04 11.85
CA ILE A 120 0.83 -9.43 10.91
C ILE A 120 -0.60 -9.46 11.44
N GLU A 121 -1.04 -10.58 12.00
CA GLU A 121 -2.35 -10.71 12.63
C GLU A 121 -2.48 -9.75 13.81
N ILE A 122 -1.48 -9.70 14.71
CA ILE A 122 -1.46 -8.77 15.85
C ILE A 122 -1.57 -7.30 15.39
N ASP A 123 -0.85 -6.89 14.34
CA ASP A 123 -0.93 -5.52 13.84
C ASP A 123 -2.25 -5.23 13.10
N SER A 124 -2.87 -6.26 12.52
CA SER A 124 -4.16 -6.14 11.82
C SER A 124 -5.34 -5.99 12.80
N ASP A 125 -5.25 -6.62 13.97
CA ASP A 125 -6.28 -6.62 15.02
C ASP A 125 -6.13 -5.46 16.01
N ARG A 126 -5.31 -4.45 15.69
CA ARG A 126 -5.14 -3.27 16.53
C ARG A 126 -6.42 -2.47 16.67
N GLU A 127 -6.92 -2.37 17.90
CA GLU A 127 -8.14 -1.62 18.23
C GLU A 127 -7.92 -0.11 18.41
N ASP A 128 -6.67 0.34 18.51
CA ASP A 128 -6.30 1.75 18.67
C ASP A 128 -6.20 2.50 17.34
N LEU A 129 -6.38 1.81 16.21
CA LEU A 129 -6.47 2.40 14.88
C LEU A 129 -7.91 2.83 14.57
N ILE A 130 -8.05 3.98 13.91
CA ILE A 130 -9.35 4.49 13.44
C ILE A 130 -9.83 3.79 12.18
#